data_AF-A0A257SD01-F1
#
_entry.id   AF-A0A257SD01-F1
#
_cell.length_a   1.000
_cell.length_b   1.000
_cell.length_c   1.000
_cell.angle_alpha   90.00
_cell.angle_beta   90.00
_cell.angle_gamma   90.00
#
_symmetry.space_group_name_H-M   'P 1'
#
loop_
_entity.id
_entity.type
_entity.pdbx_description
1 polymer ?
#
loop_
_entity_poly.entity_id
_entity_poly.type
_entity_poly.pdbx_seq_one_letter_code
_entity_poly.pdbx_strand_id
1 'polypeptide(L)'
;MTDPRVAARAAAARIAACEAKGTHAFLAWSEAALLEQAEALAATGAGENGVLAGEAVAVKDVIADATYPTTCGSKILEGWRSPFEATAVRRLREAGALVAGKTVCDEFAMGSSTEWCAYGPSRNPVDPTRVPGGSSGGSAAAVAAGAVAMALGSETGGSVRQPAAFCGVVGIKPTYGRVSRYGLVAFGSSLDQIGTFGKDVASAARLLAVISGRDDRDATTLDRVPLGAPGPVAASLAGTVIG
;
A
#
# COMPACT_ATOMS: atom_id res chain seq x y z
N MET A 1 5.82 -24.20 -1.23
CA MET A 1 4.82 -23.13 -1.11
C MET A 1 4.59 -22.89 0.37
N THR A 2 4.70 -21.66 0.85
CA THR A 2 4.65 -21.36 2.29
C THR A 2 3.20 -21.28 2.74
N ASP A 3 2.84 -22.00 3.80
CA ASP A 3 1.52 -21.93 4.42
C ASP A 3 1.15 -20.45 4.71
N PRO A 4 0.00 -19.93 4.24
CA PRO A 4 -0.39 -18.54 4.43
C PRO A 4 -0.47 -18.15 5.91
N ARG A 5 -0.70 -19.10 6.83
CA ARG A 5 -0.73 -18.87 8.29
C ARG A 5 0.65 -18.60 8.84
N VAL A 6 1.67 -19.27 8.31
CA VAL A 6 3.08 -19.00 8.66
C VAL A 6 3.46 -17.60 8.16
N ALA A 7 3.04 -17.24 6.94
CA ALA A 7 3.28 -15.92 6.38
C ALA A 7 2.58 -14.81 7.19
N ALA A 8 1.33 -15.04 7.62
CA ALA A 8 0.58 -14.13 8.48
C ALA A 8 1.28 -13.86 9.81
N ARG A 9 1.72 -14.91 10.52
CA ARG A 9 2.47 -14.77 11.78
C ARG A 9 3.79 -14.03 11.59
N ALA A 10 4.52 -14.36 10.53
CA ALA A 10 5.77 -13.69 10.20
C ALA A 10 5.55 -12.20 9.90
N ALA A 11 4.47 -11.85 9.18
CA ALA A 11 4.10 -10.46 8.93
C ALA A 11 3.74 -9.73 10.23
N ALA A 12 2.89 -10.33 11.08
CA ALA A 12 2.52 -9.77 12.37
C ALA A 12 3.75 -9.49 13.25
N ALA A 13 4.71 -10.43 13.31
CA ALA A 13 5.95 -10.25 14.06
C ALA A 13 6.80 -9.08 13.52
N ARG A 14 6.91 -8.94 12.19
CA ARG A 14 7.65 -7.81 11.58
C ARG A 14 6.96 -6.47 11.83
N ILE A 15 5.63 -6.42 11.79
CA ILE A 15 4.86 -5.21 12.11
C ILE A 15 5.04 -4.85 13.59
N ALA A 16 4.89 -5.81 14.50
CA ALA A 16 5.12 -5.61 15.93
C ALA A 16 6.52 -5.06 16.22
N ALA A 17 7.55 -5.62 15.57
CA ALA A 17 8.93 -5.15 15.73
C ALA A 17 9.15 -3.74 15.15
N CYS A 18 8.49 -3.39 14.05
CA CYS A 18 8.51 -2.05 13.47
C CYS A 18 7.89 -1.01 14.42
N GLU A 19 6.73 -1.32 14.99
CA GLU A 19 6.01 -0.45 15.93
C GLU A 19 6.76 -0.33 17.27
N ALA A 20 7.35 -1.41 17.78
CA ALA A 20 8.16 -1.40 19.01
C ALA A 20 9.41 -0.49 18.91
N LYS A 21 9.90 -0.23 17.69
CA LYS A 21 10.99 0.74 17.45
C LYS A 21 10.52 2.20 17.42
N GLY A 22 9.22 2.46 17.56
CA GLY A 22 8.65 3.80 17.54
C GLY A 22 8.45 4.38 16.14
N THR A 23 8.46 3.55 15.09
CA THR A 23 8.23 4.00 13.71
C THR A 23 6.85 4.61 13.51
N HIS A 24 5.85 4.08 14.24
CA HIS A 24 4.45 4.47 14.10
C HIS A 24 4.01 4.45 12.62
N ALA A 25 4.12 3.29 11.98
CA ALA A 25 3.82 3.13 10.56
C ALA A 25 2.35 2.72 10.34
N PHE A 26 1.70 2.10 11.32
CA PHE A 26 0.33 1.61 11.24
C PHE A 26 -0.62 2.32 12.21
N LEU A 27 -1.81 2.69 11.71
CA LEU A 27 -2.96 3.13 12.51
C LEU A 27 -3.78 1.95 13.02
N ALA A 28 -3.91 0.90 12.20
CA ALA A 28 -4.66 -0.30 12.53
C ALA A 28 -4.00 -1.53 11.91
N TRP A 29 -3.71 -2.53 12.73
CA TRP A 29 -3.30 -3.87 12.31
C TRP A 29 -3.66 -4.87 13.40
N SER A 30 -3.72 -6.16 13.07
CA SER A 30 -4.04 -7.21 14.04
C SER A 30 -3.51 -8.55 13.57
N GLU A 31 -2.77 -9.26 14.43
CA GLU A 31 -2.34 -10.63 14.17
C GLU A 31 -3.55 -11.54 13.95
N ALA A 32 -4.60 -11.39 14.76
CA ALA A 32 -5.81 -12.18 14.63
C ALA A 32 -6.49 -11.97 13.26
N ALA A 33 -6.58 -10.72 12.80
CA ALA A 33 -7.15 -10.41 11.48
C ALA A 33 -6.28 -10.91 10.32
N LEU A 34 -4.95 -10.92 10.48
CA LEU A 34 -4.04 -11.52 9.50
C LEU A 34 -4.19 -13.04 9.42
N LEU A 35 -4.33 -13.70 10.57
CA LEU A 35 -4.57 -15.14 10.65
C LEU A 35 -5.93 -15.52 10.07
N GLU A 36 -6.99 -14.76 10.37
CA GLU A 36 -8.32 -14.99 9.79
C GLU A 36 -8.30 -14.90 8.25
N GLN A 37 -7.62 -13.89 7.70
CA GLN A 37 -7.40 -13.78 6.25
C GLN A 37 -6.64 -14.98 5.69
N ALA A 38 -5.60 -15.45 6.40
CA ALA A 38 -4.82 -16.61 5.99
C ALA A 38 -5.61 -17.93 6.02
N GLU A 39 -6.46 -18.14 7.03
CA GLU A 39 -7.36 -19.29 7.09
C GLU A 39 -8.37 -19.27 5.95
N ALA A 40 -8.94 -18.10 5.62
CA ALA A 40 -9.85 -17.96 4.48
C ALA A 40 -9.15 -18.27 3.14
N LEU A 41 -7.91 -17.82 2.96
CA LEU A 41 -7.10 -18.16 1.78
C LEU A 41 -6.75 -19.64 1.70
N ALA A 42 -6.44 -20.27 2.84
CA ALA A 42 -6.16 -21.71 2.91
C ALA A 42 -7.41 -22.54 2.58
N ALA A 43 -8.58 -22.14 3.10
CA ALA A 43 -9.84 -22.86 2.88
C ALA A 43 -10.31 -22.83 1.42
N THR A 44 -9.99 -21.76 0.69
CA THR A 44 -10.38 -21.57 -0.71
C THR A 44 -9.35 -22.09 -1.72
N GLY A 45 -8.14 -22.44 -1.27
CA GLY A 45 -6.99 -22.73 -2.15
C GLY A 45 -6.50 -21.50 -2.95
N ALA A 46 -7.12 -20.32 -2.77
CA ALA A 46 -6.72 -19.08 -3.44
C ALA A 46 -5.31 -18.62 -3.01
N GLY A 47 -4.88 -19.03 -1.81
CA GLY A 47 -3.54 -18.79 -1.30
C GLY A 47 -2.43 -19.59 -1.99
N GLU A 48 -2.74 -20.51 -2.90
CA GLU A 48 -1.75 -21.41 -3.50
C GLU A 48 -1.19 -20.90 -4.84
N ASN A 49 -2.00 -20.22 -5.65
CA ASN A 49 -1.61 -19.83 -7.01
C ASN A 49 -1.71 -18.32 -7.30
N GLY A 50 -2.06 -17.53 -6.28
CA GLY A 50 -2.14 -16.08 -6.41
C GLY A 50 -0.77 -15.42 -6.65
N VAL A 51 -0.72 -14.38 -7.49
CA VAL A 51 0.52 -13.63 -7.80
C VAL A 51 1.18 -13.05 -6.54
N LEU A 52 0.39 -12.79 -5.50
CA LEU A 52 0.81 -12.29 -4.19
C LEU A 52 0.47 -13.26 -3.06
N ALA A 53 0.35 -14.56 -3.37
CA ALA A 53 0.06 -15.61 -2.40
C ALA A 53 0.95 -15.50 -1.15
N GLY A 54 0.32 -15.27 0.01
CA GLY A 54 1.01 -15.17 1.31
C GLY A 54 1.82 -13.89 1.52
N GLU A 55 1.81 -12.95 0.57
CA GLU A 55 2.46 -11.65 0.74
C GLU A 55 1.57 -10.73 1.58
N ALA A 56 2.15 -10.13 2.62
CA ALA A 56 1.47 -9.10 3.41
C ALA A 56 1.70 -7.72 2.80
N VAL A 57 0.61 -7.03 2.45
CA VAL A 57 0.63 -5.70 1.83
C VAL A 57 -0.04 -4.69 2.75
N ALA A 58 0.69 -3.63 3.10
CA ALA A 58 0.11 -2.53 3.89
C ALA A 58 -0.68 -1.58 2.99
N VAL A 59 -1.74 -0.96 3.52
CA VAL A 59 -2.66 -0.13 2.74
C VAL A 59 -2.78 1.24 3.38
N LYS A 60 -2.52 2.33 2.64
CA LYS A 60 -2.72 3.69 3.14
C LYS A 60 -4.14 3.92 3.64
N ASP A 61 -4.28 4.66 4.72
CA ASP A 61 -5.55 4.82 5.43
C ASP A 61 -6.64 5.62 4.69
N VAL A 62 -6.31 6.29 3.59
CA VAL A 62 -7.31 6.90 2.68
C VAL A 62 -7.91 5.91 1.68
N ILE A 63 -7.47 4.65 1.69
CA ILE A 63 -7.98 3.59 0.81
C ILE A 63 -8.94 2.72 1.63
N ALA A 64 -10.18 2.63 1.18
CA ALA A 64 -11.25 1.91 1.85
C ALA A 64 -10.97 0.41 1.90
N ASP A 65 -11.13 -0.16 3.09
CA ASP A 65 -10.97 -1.57 3.40
C ASP A 65 -12.15 -2.00 4.29
N ALA A 66 -12.65 -3.23 4.09
CA ALA A 66 -13.80 -3.75 4.84
C ALA A 66 -13.40 -4.43 6.18
N THR A 67 -12.15 -4.88 6.32
CA THR A 67 -11.58 -5.48 7.53
C THR A 67 -11.21 -4.40 8.56
N TYR A 68 -10.52 -3.35 8.13
CA TYR A 68 -9.97 -2.31 8.98
C TYR A 68 -10.71 -0.97 8.83
N PRO A 69 -10.76 -0.13 9.89
CA PRO A 69 -11.26 1.24 9.78
C PRO A 69 -10.55 2.05 8.70
N THR A 70 -11.19 3.10 8.20
CA THR A 70 -10.59 4.03 7.22
C THR A 70 -10.81 5.43 7.75
N THR A 71 -9.82 5.98 8.45
CA THR A 71 -9.97 7.27 9.16
C THR A 71 -9.38 8.44 8.37
N CYS A 72 -8.64 8.16 7.29
CA CYS A 72 -7.87 9.13 6.54
C CYS A 72 -6.85 9.89 7.41
N GLY A 73 -6.38 9.29 8.51
CA GLY A 73 -5.58 9.97 9.51
C GLY A 73 -6.31 11.12 10.23
N SER A 74 -7.65 11.18 10.16
CA SER A 74 -8.50 12.24 10.71
C SER A 74 -9.37 11.72 11.88
N LYS A 75 -9.62 12.59 12.86
CA LYS A 75 -10.65 12.33 13.90
C LYS A 75 -12.07 12.43 13.38
N ILE A 76 -12.31 13.10 12.24
CA ILE A 76 -13.64 13.21 11.62
C ILE A 76 -14.20 11.82 11.24
N LEU A 77 -13.32 10.91 10.82
CA LEU A 77 -13.67 9.54 10.44
C LEU A 77 -13.21 8.51 11.48
N GLU A 78 -13.00 8.93 12.73
CA GLU A 78 -12.61 8.01 13.80
C GLU A 78 -13.66 6.90 13.98
N GLY A 79 -13.21 5.64 13.91
CA GLY A 79 -14.09 4.47 14.01
C GLY A 79 -14.92 4.19 12.76
N TRP A 80 -14.82 5.00 11.69
CA TRP A 80 -15.57 4.73 10.46
C TRP A 80 -15.10 3.42 9.81
N ARG A 81 -16.06 2.54 9.54
CA ARG A 81 -15.88 1.26 8.85
C ARG A 81 -16.59 1.33 7.51
N SER A 82 -15.84 1.09 6.44
CA SER A 82 -16.40 1.15 5.10
C SER A 82 -17.36 -0.02 4.87
N PRO A 83 -18.58 0.19 4.33
CA PRO A 83 -19.47 -0.90 3.95
C PRO A 83 -19.07 -1.54 2.61
N PHE A 84 -18.00 -1.04 1.98
CA PHE A 84 -17.48 -1.55 0.71
C PHE A 84 -15.95 -1.50 0.71
N GLU A 85 -15.35 -2.20 -0.25
CA GLU A 85 -13.90 -2.27 -0.41
C GLU A 85 -13.45 -1.51 -1.66
N ALA A 86 -12.28 -0.86 -1.58
CA ALA A 86 -11.66 -0.24 -2.75
C ALA A 86 -11.24 -1.29 -3.78
N THR A 87 -11.36 -0.97 -5.06
CA THR A 87 -11.02 -1.93 -6.14
C THR A 87 -9.58 -2.42 -6.06
N ALA A 88 -8.64 -1.55 -5.65
CA ALA A 88 -7.25 -1.94 -5.45
C ALA A 88 -7.10 -2.99 -4.36
N VAL A 89 -7.81 -2.84 -3.22
CA VAL A 89 -7.75 -3.80 -2.10
C VAL A 89 -8.40 -5.13 -2.47
N ARG A 90 -9.55 -5.10 -3.16
CA ARG A 90 -10.19 -6.32 -3.70
C ARG A 90 -9.24 -7.11 -4.59
N ARG A 91 -8.52 -6.42 -5.50
CA ARG A 91 -7.52 -7.05 -6.38
C ARG A 91 -6.35 -7.67 -5.61
N LEU A 92 -5.93 -7.07 -4.49
CA LEU A 92 -4.91 -7.68 -3.61
C LEU A 92 -5.40 -9.02 -3.06
N ARG A 93 -6.63 -9.06 -2.54
CA ARG A 93 -7.23 -10.28 -1.97
C ARG A 93 -7.42 -11.37 -3.03
N GLU A 94 -7.92 -11.00 -4.21
CA GLU A 94 -8.04 -11.89 -5.36
C GLU A 94 -6.69 -12.44 -5.82
N ALA A 95 -5.60 -11.68 -5.65
CA ALA A 95 -4.24 -12.12 -5.92
C ALA A 95 -3.60 -12.95 -4.79
N GLY A 96 -4.36 -13.27 -3.72
CA GLY A 96 -3.90 -14.08 -2.60
C GLY A 96 -3.07 -13.32 -1.55
N ALA A 97 -3.08 -11.98 -1.58
CA ALA A 97 -2.37 -11.16 -0.59
C ALA A 97 -3.14 -11.07 0.72
N LEU A 98 -2.39 -10.92 1.82
CA LEU A 98 -2.91 -10.55 3.12
C LEU A 98 -2.85 -9.02 3.27
N VAL A 99 -3.96 -8.38 3.64
CA VAL A 99 -3.94 -6.95 3.99
C VAL A 99 -3.35 -6.82 5.38
N ALA A 100 -2.16 -6.22 5.46
CA ALA A 100 -1.36 -6.11 6.67
C ALA A 100 -1.95 -5.16 7.71
N GLY A 101 -2.70 -4.16 7.25
CA GLY A 101 -3.25 -3.10 8.07
C GLY A 101 -3.25 -1.76 7.35
N LYS A 102 -3.68 -0.73 8.08
CA LYS A 102 -3.85 0.64 7.60
C LYS A 102 -2.68 1.50 8.05
N THR A 103 -1.98 2.14 7.11
CA THR A 103 -0.77 2.91 7.43
C THR A 103 -1.07 4.36 7.72
N VAL A 104 -0.30 4.95 8.63
CA VAL A 104 -0.34 6.38 8.98
C VAL A 104 -0.15 7.25 7.72
N CYS A 105 -0.91 8.33 7.64
CA CYS A 105 -0.85 9.33 6.57
C CYS A 105 -1.16 10.72 7.12
N ASP A 106 -0.74 11.77 6.40
CA ASP A 106 -1.28 13.12 6.66
C ASP A 106 -2.82 13.10 6.53
N GLU A 107 -3.48 13.88 7.38
CA GLU A 107 -4.94 13.98 7.42
C GLU A 107 -5.52 14.30 6.02
N PHE A 108 -6.44 13.45 5.54
CA PHE A 108 -7.02 13.51 4.20
C PHE A 108 -6.00 13.59 3.04
N ALA A 109 -4.83 12.99 3.24
CA ALA A 109 -3.70 13.04 2.30
C ALA A 109 -3.09 14.44 2.08
N MET A 110 -3.42 15.42 2.92
CA MET A 110 -2.98 16.82 2.81
C MET A 110 -1.73 17.08 3.65
N GLY A 111 -0.57 16.85 3.04
CA GLY A 111 0.72 17.10 3.68
C GLY A 111 1.86 16.41 2.96
N SER A 112 3.08 16.70 3.41
CA SER A 112 4.31 16.16 2.82
C SER A 112 5.30 15.68 3.89
N SER A 113 4.83 15.43 5.11
CA SER A 113 5.68 14.97 6.22
C SER A 113 5.03 13.90 7.11
N THR A 114 3.74 13.65 6.99
CA THR A 114 2.97 12.74 7.86
C THR A 114 2.89 13.22 9.31
N GLU A 115 3.29 14.46 9.59
CA GLU A 115 3.20 15.05 10.93
C GLU A 115 1.78 15.48 11.29
N TRP A 116 0.93 15.71 10.28
CA TRP A 116 -0.45 16.17 10.45
C TRP A 116 -1.45 15.03 10.56
N CYS A 117 -0.99 13.80 10.84
CA CYS A 117 -1.90 12.73 11.22
C CYS A 117 -2.49 13.02 12.61
N ALA A 118 -3.81 13.01 12.74
CA ALA A 118 -4.48 13.28 14.02
C ALA A 118 -4.25 12.18 15.09
N TYR A 119 -3.59 11.08 14.72
CA TYR A 119 -3.21 9.98 15.60
C TYR A 119 -1.72 10.00 15.99
N GLY A 120 -0.95 10.97 15.47
CA GLY A 120 0.47 11.14 15.76
C GLY A 120 1.36 10.92 14.53
N PRO A 121 2.58 11.48 14.52
CA PRO A 121 3.48 11.42 13.39
C PRO A 121 4.10 10.02 13.22
N SER A 122 4.28 9.61 11.96
CA SER A 122 5.18 8.50 11.61
C SER A 122 6.63 9.00 11.57
N ARG A 123 7.60 8.13 11.91
CA ARG A 123 9.04 8.46 11.94
C ARG A 123 9.78 7.74 10.82
N ASN A 124 10.83 8.39 10.29
CA ASN A 124 11.65 7.79 9.25
C ASN A 124 12.50 6.63 9.82
N PRO A 125 12.41 5.40 9.28
CA PRO A 125 13.22 4.27 9.77
C PRO A 125 14.74 4.43 9.60
N VAL A 126 15.18 5.31 8.69
CA VAL A 126 16.60 5.62 8.47
C VAL A 126 17.15 6.55 9.55
N ASP A 127 16.34 7.51 10.01
CA ASP A 127 16.66 8.45 11.09
C ASP A 127 15.37 8.84 11.84
N PRO A 128 15.10 8.28 13.03
CA PRO A 128 13.85 8.52 13.78
C PRO A 128 13.61 9.97 14.21
N THR A 129 14.62 10.84 14.11
CA THR A 129 14.47 12.28 14.36
C THR A 129 13.88 13.04 13.17
N ARG A 130 13.73 12.38 12.02
CA ARG A 130 13.26 12.97 10.76
C ARG A 130 11.91 12.40 10.32
N VAL A 131 11.29 13.14 9.40
CA VAL A 131 10.02 12.78 8.77
C VAL A 131 10.23 11.70 7.70
N PRO A 132 9.27 10.77 7.54
CA PRO A 132 9.28 9.78 6.46
C PRO A 132 8.81 10.37 5.11
N GLY A 133 8.46 11.66 5.10
CA GLY A 133 7.77 12.31 3.99
C GLY A 133 6.25 12.15 4.10
N GLY A 134 5.52 12.52 3.06
CA GLY A 134 4.06 12.47 3.08
C GLY A 134 3.42 12.72 1.72
N SER A 135 2.12 12.44 1.58
CA SER A 135 1.21 12.00 2.63
C SER A 135 1.16 10.50 2.88
N SER A 136 1.93 9.68 2.14
CA SER A 136 2.04 8.23 2.38
C SER A 136 3.25 7.85 3.24
N GLY A 137 3.62 8.67 4.23
CA GLY A 137 4.83 8.43 5.04
C GLY A 137 4.80 7.09 5.78
N GLY A 138 3.66 6.71 6.38
CA GLY A 138 3.52 5.41 7.04
C GLY A 138 3.69 4.22 6.08
N SER A 139 3.22 4.34 4.83
CA SER A 139 3.39 3.30 3.81
C SER A 139 4.86 3.12 3.42
N ALA A 140 5.59 4.22 3.21
CA ALA A 140 7.02 4.19 2.91
C ALA A 140 7.84 3.69 4.09
N ALA A 141 7.52 4.16 5.30
CA ALA A 141 8.17 3.75 6.55
C ALA A 141 7.95 2.26 6.84
N ALA A 142 6.75 1.73 6.63
CA ALA A 142 6.47 0.30 6.80
C ALA A 142 7.35 -0.58 5.89
N VAL A 143 7.57 -0.14 4.64
CA VAL A 143 8.45 -0.85 3.70
C VAL A 143 9.91 -0.70 4.10
N ALA A 144 10.36 0.52 4.41
CA ALA A 144 11.75 0.79 4.77
C ALA A 144 12.18 0.12 6.09
N ALA A 145 11.27 0.00 7.06
CA ALA A 145 11.51 -0.71 8.31
C ALA A 145 11.46 -2.24 8.16
N GLY A 146 11.09 -2.75 6.97
CA GLY A 146 10.93 -4.18 6.72
C GLY A 146 9.69 -4.80 7.37
N ALA A 147 8.69 -4.00 7.76
CA ALA A 147 7.42 -4.52 8.28
C ALA A 147 6.69 -5.34 7.20
N VAL A 148 6.66 -4.79 5.99
CA VAL A 148 6.09 -5.40 4.77
C VAL A 148 7.04 -5.21 3.59
N ALA A 149 6.99 -6.09 2.58
CA ALA A 149 7.79 -5.91 1.37
C ALA A 149 7.19 -4.89 0.39
N MET A 150 5.88 -4.65 0.50
CA MET A 150 5.08 -3.87 -0.43
C MET A 150 3.97 -3.13 0.32
N ALA A 151 3.62 -1.93 -0.15
CA ALA A 151 2.51 -1.16 0.40
C ALA A 151 1.80 -0.34 -0.68
N LEU A 152 0.50 -0.07 -0.49
CA LEU A 152 -0.25 0.89 -1.30
C LEU A 152 -0.14 2.29 -0.69
N GLY A 153 0.02 3.29 -1.55
CA GLY A 153 -0.10 4.70 -1.25
C GLY A 153 -1.11 5.41 -2.15
N SER A 154 -1.24 6.71 -1.97
CA SER A 154 -1.97 7.57 -2.92
C SER A 154 -1.12 8.80 -3.20
N GLU A 155 -1.08 9.25 -4.44
CA GLU A 155 -0.36 10.43 -4.88
C GLU A 155 -1.25 11.41 -5.61
N THR A 156 -1.28 12.64 -5.10
CA THR A 156 -1.93 13.80 -5.72
C THR A 156 -0.89 14.78 -6.24
N GLY A 157 0.15 15.07 -5.43
CA GLY A 157 1.20 16.06 -5.76
C GLY A 157 2.63 15.60 -5.47
N GLY A 158 2.85 14.29 -5.33
CA GLY A 158 4.14 13.71 -4.94
C GLY A 158 4.06 12.71 -3.78
N SER A 159 2.86 12.48 -3.24
CA SER A 159 2.64 11.73 -2.00
C SER A 159 2.99 10.25 -2.01
N VAL A 160 3.45 9.68 -3.14
CA VAL A 160 4.09 8.35 -3.20
C VAL A 160 5.60 8.50 -3.46
N ARG A 161 6.00 9.25 -4.48
CA ARG A 161 7.41 9.40 -4.87
C ARG A 161 8.26 10.11 -3.81
N GLN A 162 7.73 11.15 -3.17
CA GLN A 162 8.43 11.91 -2.14
C GLN A 162 8.75 11.09 -0.88
N PRO A 163 7.77 10.41 -0.24
CA PRO A 163 8.11 9.58 0.92
C PRO A 163 8.95 8.35 0.54
N ALA A 164 8.82 7.84 -0.69
CA ALA A 164 9.72 6.79 -1.18
C ALA A 164 11.18 7.26 -1.22
N ALA A 165 11.42 8.46 -1.73
CA ALA A 165 12.75 9.06 -1.76
C ALA A 165 13.30 9.32 -0.33
N PHE A 166 12.45 9.80 0.59
CA PHE A 166 12.88 10.10 1.96
C PHE A 166 13.20 8.85 2.77
N CYS A 167 12.49 7.74 2.52
CA CYS A 167 12.69 6.47 3.22
C CYS A 167 13.64 5.51 2.49
N GLY A 168 14.16 5.88 1.31
CA GLY A 168 15.08 5.03 0.54
C GLY A 168 14.45 3.76 -0.05
N VAL A 169 13.18 3.83 -0.46
CA VAL A 169 12.43 2.71 -1.05
C VAL A 169 11.95 3.04 -2.46
N VAL A 170 11.43 2.06 -3.19
CA VAL A 170 10.88 2.29 -4.53
C VAL A 170 9.43 2.73 -4.42
N GLY A 171 9.08 3.87 -5.01
CA GLY A 171 7.71 4.38 -5.12
C GLY A 171 7.32 4.63 -6.57
N ILE A 172 6.17 4.10 -7.00
CA ILE A 172 5.65 4.28 -8.36
C ILE A 172 4.29 4.98 -8.30
N LYS A 173 4.20 6.17 -8.91
CA LYS A 173 2.92 6.75 -9.32
C LYS A 173 2.63 6.34 -10.77
N PRO A 174 1.60 5.52 -11.03
CA PRO A 174 1.29 5.13 -12.40
C PRO A 174 0.64 6.29 -13.19
N THR A 175 0.42 6.07 -14.49
CA THR A 175 -0.40 6.95 -15.32
C THR A 175 -1.78 7.15 -14.69
N TYR A 176 -2.34 8.36 -14.76
CA TYR A 176 -3.72 8.61 -14.33
C TYR A 176 -4.70 7.68 -15.08
N GLY A 177 -5.67 7.12 -14.37
CA GLY A 177 -6.60 6.10 -14.89
C GLY A 177 -6.03 4.68 -15.06
N ARG A 178 -4.77 4.42 -14.69
CA ARG A 178 -4.19 3.05 -14.70
C ARG A 178 -4.74 2.17 -13.58
N VAL A 179 -4.88 2.74 -12.40
CA VAL A 179 -5.47 2.09 -11.21
C VAL A 179 -6.80 2.78 -10.92
N SER A 180 -7.81 2.00 -10.52
CA SER A 180 -9.11 2.53 -10.12
C SER A 180 -8.99 3.38 -8.87
N ARG A 181 -9.72 4.49 -8.84
CA ARG A 181 -9.91 5.36 -7.67
C ARG A 181 -11.18 5.02 -6.90
N TYR A 182 -11.95 4.02 -7.32
CA TYR A 182 -13.11 3.56 -6.55
C TYR A 182 -12.67 3.06 -5.16
N GLY A 183 -13.18 3.71 -4.11
CA GLY A 183 -12.79 3.50 -2.71
C GLY A 183 -11.51 4.18 -2.26
N LEU A 184 -10.90 5.02 -3.09
CA LEU A 184 -9.94 6.03 -2.63
C LEU A 184 -10.73 7.27 -2.16
N VAL A 185 -10.55 7.68 -0.90
CA VAL A 185 -11.10 8.95 -0.41
C VAL A 185 -10.41 10.09 -1.15
N ALA A 186 -11.20 10.87 -1.90
CA ALA A 186 -10.69 11.85 -2.84
C ALA A 186 -10.10 13.07 -2.12
N PHE A 187 -8.97 13.55 -2.63
CA PHE A 187 -8.38 14.85 -2.30
C PHE A 187 -8.43 15.77 -3.53
N GLY A 188 -7.82 15.35 -4.63
CA GLY A 188 -7.83 16.06 -5.90
C GLY A 188 -8.18 15.11 -7.03
N SER A 189 -9.48 14.94 -7.33
CA SER A 189 -9.97 13.89 -8.24
C SER A 189 -9.26 13.80 -9.60
N SER A 190 -8.83 14.91 -10.19
CA SER A 190 -8.13 14.95 -11.48
C SER A 190 -6.63 14.62 -11.40
N LEU A 191 -6.11 14.44 -10.19
CA LEU A 191 -4.68 14.25 -9.89
C LEU A 191 -4.44 12.95 -9.12
N ASP A 192 -5.36 12.59 -8.24
CA ASP A 192 -5.26 11.44 -7.35
C ASP A 192 -4.99 10.16 -8.12
N GLN A 193 -4.01 9.40 -7.64
CA GLN A 193 -3.79 8.06 -8.12
C GLN A 193 -3.25 7.14 -7.03
N ILE A 194 -3.78 5.93 -6.93
CA ILE A 194 -3.20 4.89 -6.07
C ILE A 194 -1.84 4.49 -6.67
N GLY A 195 -0.81 4.53 -5.85
CA GLY A 195 0.55 4.14 -6.21
C GLY A 195 1.07 3.03 -5.30
N THR A 196 2.27 2.55 -5.60
CA THR A 196 2.85 1.39 -4.93
C THR A 196 4.21 1.71 -4.36
N PHE A 197 4.48 1.18 -3.16
CA PHE A 197 5.80 1.09 -2.58
C PHE A 197 6.30 -0.36 -2.62
N GLY A 198 7.59 -0.53 -2.84
CA GLY A 198 8.26 -1.82 -2.77
C GLY A 198 9.68 -1.70 -2.22
N LYS A 199 10.16 -2.75 -1.56
CA LYS A 199 11.57 -2.84 -1.11
C LYS A 199 12.57 -2.80 -2.27
N ASP A 200 12.10 -3.16 -3.47
CA ASP A 200 12.84 -3.12 -4.72
C ASP A 200 11.87 -2.85 -5.90
N VAL A 201 12.44 -2.64 -7.09
CA VAL A 201 11.68 -2.33 -8.31
C VAL A 201 10.73 -3.47 -8.69
N ALA A 202 11.14 -4.72 -8.50
CA ALA A 202 10.34 -5.89 -8.85
C ALA A 202 9.10 -6.00 -7.95
N SER A 203 9.24 -5.78 -6.65
CA SER A 203 8.14 -5.75 -5.68
C SER A 203 7.14 -4.64 -6.01
N ALA A 204 7.62 -3.40 -6.24
CA ALA A 204 6.73 -2.29 -6.58
C ALA A 204 5.98 -2.52 -7.91
N ALA A 205 6.69 -2.99 -8.95
CA ALA A 205 6.10 -3.27 -10.25
C ALA A 205 5.11 -4.45 -10.21
N ARG A 206 5.41 -5.51 -9.45
CA ARG A 206 4.51 -6.65 -9.26
C ARG A 206 3.21 -6.24 -8.56
N LEU A 207 3.32 -5.43 -7.50
CA LEU A 207 2.16 -4.88 -6.82
C LEU A 207 1.33 -4.00 -7.76
N LEU A 208 1.99 -3.16 -8.56
CA LEU A 208 1.31 -2.29 -9.52
C LEU A 208 0.58 -3.09 -10.59
N ALA A 209 1.17 -4.18 -11.08
CA ALA A 209 0.55 -5.07 -12.04
C ALA A 209 -0.78 -5.64 -11.51
N VAL A 210 -0.79 -6.09 -10.25
CA VAL A 210 -1.96 -6.67 -9.60
C VAL A 210 -3.11 -5.67 -9.46
N ILE A 211 -2.84 -4.43 -9.05
CA ILE A 211 -3.91 -3.45 -8.79
C ILE A 211 -4.36 -2.69 -10.06
N SER A 212 -3.63 -2.82 -11.17
CA SER A 212 -3.91 -2.10 -12.41
C SER A 212 -5.05 -2.70 -13.24
N GLY A 213 -5.71 -1.87 -14.04
CA GLY A 213 -6.71 -2.29 -15.02
C GLY A 213 -8.05 -1.60 -14.86
N ARG A 214 -8.88 -1.70 -15.91
CA ARG A 214 -10.21 -1.11 -16.00
C ARG A 214 -11.12 -1.53 -14.85
N ASP A 215 -11.97 -0.61 -14.41
CA ASP A 215 -12.98 -0.85 -13.38
C ASP A 215 -14.25 -0.10 -13.73
N ASP A 216 -15.36 -0.83 -13.89
CA ASP A 216 -16.64 -0.23 -14.29
C ASP A 216 -17.24 0.68 -13.20
N ARG A 217 -16.72 0.61 -11.96
CA ARG A 217 -17.10 1.53 -10.88
C ARG A 217 -16.34 2.86 -10.91
N ASP A 218 -15.34 2.99 -11.78
CA ASP A 218 -14.57 4.21 -11.99
C ASP A 218 -14.44 4.52 -13.48
N ALA A 219 -15.30 5.43 -13.94
CA ALA A 219 -15.36 5.91 -15.32
C ALA A 219 -14.06 6.60 -15.79
N THR A 220 -13.11 6.89 -14.88
CA THR A 220 -11.81 7.47 -15.22
C THR A 220 -10.72 6.44 -15.47
N THR A 221 -11.01 5.15 -15.25
CA THR A 221 -10.07 4.09 -15.63
C THR A 221 -9.94 3.98 -17.14
N LEU A 222 -8.71 3.83 -17.62
CA LEU A 222 -8.42 3.72 -19.04
C LEU A 222 -8.67 2.30 -19.52
N ASP A 223 -9.27 2.18 -20.70
CA ASP A 223 -9.38 0.92 -21.42
C ASP A 223 -8.03 0.56 -22.07
N ARG A 224 -7.12 0.01 -21.26
CA ARG A 224 -5.79 -0.41 -21.67
C ARG A 224 -5.53 -1.82 -21.21
N VAL A 225 -4.70 -2.53 -21.96
CA VAL A 225 -4.17 -3.84 -21.56
C VAL A 225 -3.62 -3.72 -20.12
N PRO A 226 -4.04 -4.63 -19.21
CA PRO A 226 -3.50 -4.70 -17.86
C PRO A 226 -1.98 -4.83 -17.88
N LEU A 227 -1.31 -4.30 -16.87
CA LEU A 227 0.13 -4.48 -16.74
C LEU A 227 0.39 -5.97 -16.44
N GLY A 228 1.25 -6.60 -17.23
CA GLY A 228 1.72 -7.95 -16.96
C GLY A 228 2.64 -7.98 -15.74
N ALA A 229 2.95 -9.18 -15.26
CA ALA A 229 4.02 -9.38 -14.30
C ALA A 229 5.33 -8.76 -14.85
N PRO A 230 6.19 -8.18 -14.01
CA PRO A 230 7.43 -7.57 -14.46
C PRO A 230 8.25 -8.60 -15.25
N GLY A 231 8.52 -8.31 -16.52
CA GLY A 231 9.43 -9.11 -17.34
C GLY A 231 10.90 -8.92 -16.93
N PRO A 232 11.83 -9.65 -17.54
CA PRO A 232 13.25 -9.43 -17.33
C PRO A 232 13.61 -7.97 -17.66
N VAL A 233 14.37 -7.34 -16.78
CA VAL A 233 14.91 -5.99 -17.02
C VAL A 233 15.82 -6.05 -18.24
N ALA A 234 15.72 -5.06 -19.13
CA ALA A 234 16.56 -4.98 -20.30
C ALA A 234 18.05 -5.06 -19.90
N ALA A 235 18.81 -5.94 -20.56
CA ALA A 235 20.23 -6.14 -20.28
C ALA A 235 21.08 -4.88 -20.59
N SER A 236 20.54 -3.94 -21.37
CA SER A 236 21.19 -2.69 -21.71
C SER A 236 20.17 -1.57 -21.84
N LEU A 237 20.56 -0.37 -21.40
CA LEU A 237 19.84 0.88 -21.64
C LEU A 237 20.42 1.65 -22.84
N ALA A 238 21.34 1.05 -23.62
CA ALA A 238 21.97 1.70 -24.76
C ALA A 238 20.91 2.25 -25.75
N GLY A 239 21.06 3.51 -26.13
CA GLY A 239 20.12 4.22 -27.00
C GLY A 239 18.90 4.82 -26.28
N THR A 240 18.75 4.63 -24.96
CA THR A 240 17.71 5.32 -24.19
C THR A 240 18.05 6.80 -24.08
N VAL A 241 17.12 7.66 -24.49
CA VAL A 241 17.24 9.12 -24.37
C VAL A 241 16.69 9.56 -23.01
N ILE A 242 17.52 10.23 -22.22
CA ILE A 242 17.14 10.88 -20.95
C ILE A 242 17.11 12.39 -21.20
N GLY A 243 15.94 13.00 -21.02
CA GLY A 243 15.71 14.44 -21.20
C GLY A 243 15.72 15.22 -19.91
#